data_AF-A0A3D9LMG3-F1
#
_entry.id   AF-A0A3D9LMG3-F1
#
_cell.length_a   1.000
_cell.length_b   1.000
_cell.length_c   1.000
_cell.angle_alpha   90.00
_cell.angle_beta   90.00
_cell.angle_gamma   90.00
#
_symmetry.space_group_name_H-M   'P 1'
#
loop_
_entity.id
_entity.type
_entity.pdbx_description
1 polymer ?
#
loop_
_entity_poly.entity_id
_entity_poly.type
_entity_poly.pdbx_seq_one_letter_code
_entity_poly.pdbx_strand_id
1 'polypeptide(L)'
;MKKTLFTIFRILIGIILIGKISNWFLNYSHETNQILNSGMFTLIGIAYLVGGFIWNKKLTNIIFLICGIYLIAMNFIGDFGISKSIIGIVCILTPMLIARLSPEETDEKELAEN
;
A
#
# COMPACT_ATOMS: atom_id res chain seq x y z
N MET A 1 -5.83 19.02 7.60
CA MET A 1 -4.77 18.40 6.76
C MET A 1 -5.03 16.93 6.42
N LYS A 2 -5.45 16.06 7.36
CA LYS A 2 -5.75 14.65 7.09
C LYS A 2 -6.76 14.41 5.93
N LYS A 3 -7.83 15.22 5.86
CA LYS A 3 -8.84 15.14 4.77
C LYS A 3 -8.24 15.39 3.38
N THR A 4 -7.47 16.46 3.19
CA THR A 4 -6.85 16.80 1.90
C THR A 4 -5.86 15.73 1.45
N LEU A 5 -5.02 15.22 2.37
CA LEU A 5 -4.10 14.11 2.10
C LEU A 5 -4.84 12.84 1.68
N PHE A 6 -5.92 12.49 2.38
CA PHE A 6 -6.75 11.34 2.04
C PHE A 6 -7.46 11.50 0.68
N THR A 7 -7.93 12.72 0.36
CA THR A 7 -8.50 13.03 -0.95
C THR A 7 -7.47 12.89 -2.06
N ILE A 8 -6.26 13.43 -1.89
CA ILE A 8 -5.16 13.29 -2.85
C ILE A 8 -4.81 11.82 -3.06
N PHE A 9 -4.72 11.05 -1.97
CA PHE A 9 -4.43 9.62 -2.03
C PHE A 9 -5.52 8.84 -2.78
N ARG A 10 -6.80 9.14 -2.53
CA ARG A 10 -7.93 8.56 -3.28
C ARG A 10 -7.88 8.88 -4.77
N ILE A 11 -7.56 10.14 -5.12
CA ILE A 11 -7.45 10.56 -6.53
C ILE A 11 -6.30 9.81 -7.21
N LEU A 12 -5.15 9.72 -6.56
CA LEU A 12 -3.99 8.97 -7.06
C LEU A 12 -4.32 7.50 -7.29
N ILE A 13 -4.98 6.83 -6.35
CA ILE A 13 -5.47 5.45 -6.54
C ILE A 13 -6.43 5.37 -7.73
N GLY A 14 -7.38 6.31 -7.83
CA GLY A 14 -8.32 6.36 -8.94
C GLY A 14 -7.63 6.44 -10.30
N ILE A 15 -6.61 7.29 -10.43
CA ILE A 15 -5.81 7.43 -11.65
C ILE A 15 -5.09 6.11 -11.98
N ILE A 16 -4.52 5.41 -10.99
CA ILE A 16 -3.85 4.12 -11.23
C ILE A 16 -4.85 3.05 -11.67
N LEU A 17 -6.02 2.99 -11.04
CA LEU A 17 -7.07 2.03 -11.41
C LEU A 17 -7.59 2.28 -12.83
N ILE A 18 -7.85 3.54 -13.18
CA ILE A 18 -8.22 3.93 -14.54
C ILE A 18 -7.10 3.54 -15.51
N GLY A 19 -5.84 3.84 -15.16
CA GLY A 19 -4.68 3.43 -15.95
C GLY A 19 -4.62 1.93 -16.21
N LYS A 20 -4.96 1.08 -15.23
CA LYS A 20 -4.98 -0.38 -15.40
C LYS A 20 -6.13 -0.86 -16.28
N ILE A 21 -7.32 -0.27 -16.11
CA ILE A 21 -8.49 -0.57 -16.93
C ILE A 21 -8.24 -0.13 -18.37
N SER A 22 -7.71 1.08 -18.56
CA SER A 22 -7.31 1.61 -19.85
C SER A 22 -6.18 0.79 -20.48
N ASN A 23 -5.22 0.28 -19.69
CA ASN A 23 -4.19 -0.62 -20.19
C ASN A 23 -4.79 -1.90 -20.80
N TRP A 24 -5.88 -2.43 -20.22
CA TRP A 24 -6.56 -3.59 -20.76
C TRP A 24 -7.24 -3.29 -22.11
N PHE A 25 -7.71 -2.06 -22.31
CA PHE A 25 -8.40 -1.64 -23.53
C PHE A 25 -7.46 -1.13 -24.63
N LEU A 26 -6.39 -0.42 -24.24
CA LEU A 26 -5.46 0.30 -25.14
C LEU A 26 -4.11 -0.41 -25.31
N ASN A 27 -3.87 -1.48 -24.54
CA ASN A 27 -2.65 -2.31 -24.60
C ASN A 27 -1.37 -1.47 -24.53
N TYR A 28 -1.15 -0.80 -23.39
CA TYR A 28 -0.01 0.11 -23.26
C TYR A 28 1.32 -0.61 -23.36
N SER A 29 2.35 0.14 -23.75
CA SER A 29 3.72 -0.35 -23.84
C SER A 29 4.20 -0.92 -22.49
N HIS A 30 5.18 -1.83 -22.55
CA HIS A 30 5.76 -2.46 -21.37
C HIS A 30 6.25 -1.43 -20.34
N GLU A 31 6.87 -0.35 -20.81
CA GLU A 31 7.34 0.76 -19.96
C GLU A 31 6.20 1.47 -19.22
N THR A 32 5.08 1.75 -19.91
CA THR A 32 3.93 2.40 -19.29
C THR A 32 3.30 1.52 -18.22
N ASN A 33 3.20 0.21 -18.47
CA ASN A 33 2.70 -0.75 -17.49
C ASN A 33 3.65 -0.88 -16.28
N GLN A 34 4.96 -0.79 -16.50
CA GLN A 34 5.95 -0.78 -15.43
C GLN A 34 5.82 0.48 -14.54
N ILE A 35 5.66 1.66 -15.14
CA ILE A 35 5.43 2.91 -14.41
C ILE A 35 4.14 2.82 -13.58
N LEU A 36 3.07 2.27 -14.17
CA LEU A 36 1.79 2.11 -13.50
C LEU A 36 1.88 1.15 -12.30
N ASN A 37 2.56 0.02 -12.46
CA ASN A 37 2.78 -0.93 -11.36
C ASN A 37 3.69 -0.34 -10.28
N SER A 38 4.73 0.40 -10.67
CA SER A 38 5.61 1.10 -9.74
C SER A 38 4.84 2.11 -8.89
N GLY A 39 4.03 2.96 -9.53
CA GLY A 39 3.14 3.90 -8.84
C GLY A 39 2.20 3.19 -7.85
N MET A 40 1.66 2.03 -8.22
CA MET A 40 0.77 1.26 -7.35
C MET A 40 1.50 0.79 -6.08
N PHE A 41 2.69 0.19 -6.24
CA PHE A 41 3.48 -0.26 -5.10
C PHE A 41 3.97 0.89 -4.23
N THR A 42 4.36 2.02 -4.82
CA THR A 42 4.74 3.22 -4.08
C THR A 42 3.57 3.78 -3.26
N LEU A 43 2.37 3.88 -3.84
CA LEU A 43 1.18 4.34 -3.09
C LEU A 43 0.85 3.40 -1.93
N ILE A 44 0.89 2.09 -2.15
CA ILE A 44 0.67 1.10 -1.08
C ILE A 44 1.75 1.24 0.00
N GLY A 45 3.01 1.40 -0.39
CA GLY A 45 4.10 1.60 0.56
C GLY A 45 3.92 2.85 1.42
N ILE A 46 3.52 3.96 0.82
CA ILE A 46 3.17 5.20 1.56
C ILE A 46 1.99 4.97 2.50
N ALA A 47 0.96 4.23 2.07
CA ALA A 47 -0.17 3.90 2.95
C ALA A 47 0.26 3.10 4.17
N TYR A 48 1.19 2.16 4.04
CA TYR A 48 1.72 1.41 5.18
C TYR A 48 2.61 2.25 6.07
N LEU A 49 3.43 3.14 5.51
CA LEU A 49 4.20 4.09 6.32
C LEU A 49 3.30 4.95 7.19
N VAL A 50 2.24 5.52 6.62
CA VAL A 50 1.29 6.37 7.36
C VAL A 50 0.43 5.54 8.32
N GLY A 51 -0.03 4.36 7.88
CA GLY A 51 -0.86 3.45 8.68
C GLY A 51 -0.13 2.84 9.88
N GLY A 52 1.18 2.58 9.77
CA GLY A 52 1.98 2.02 10.87
C GLY A 52 1.97 2.91 12.12
N PHE A 53 1.90 4.24 11.95
CA PHE A 53 1.81 5.19 13.06
C PHE A 53 0.45 5.19 13.79
N ILE A 54 -0.57 4.57 13.20
CA ILE A 54 -1.91 4.50 13.78
C ILE A 54 -2.01 3.35 14.81
N TRP A 55 -1.24 2.27 14.62
CA TRP A 55 -1.26 1.12 15.54
C TRP A 55 -0.46 1.36 16.83
N ASN A 56 -1.08 1.05 17.98
CA ASN A 56 -0.44 1.14 19.30
C ASN A 56 0.66 0.08 19.54
N LYS A 57 0.62 -1.05 18.82
CA LYS A 57 1.60 -2.15 18.97
C LYS A 57 2.89 -1.82 18.21
N LYS A 58 4.00 -1.66 18.95
CA LYS A 58 5.34 -1.39 18.38
C LYS A 58 5.75 -2.39 17.28
N LEU A 59 5.41 -3.67 17.46
CA LEU A 59 5.75 -4.73 16.52
C LEU A 59 4.99 -4.58 15.19
N THR A 60 3.69 -4.25 15.25
CA THR A 60 2.89 -3.94 14.05
C THR A 60 3.41 -2.72 13.32
N ASN A 61 3.74 -1.65 14.04
CA ASN A 61 4.30 -0.43 13.44
C ASN A 61 5.60 -0.74 12.69
N ILE A 62 6.52 -1.50 13.30
CA ILE A 62 7.78 -1.92 12.65
C ILE A 62 7.52 -2.73 11.39
N ILE A 63 6.58 -3.68 11.41
CA ILE A 63 6.22 -4.48 10.23
C ILE A 63 5.71 -3.58 9.10
N PHE A 64 4.80 -2.66 9.39
CA PHE A 64 4.26 -1.70 8.42
C PHE A 64 5.35 -0.78 7.85
N LEU A 65 6.26 -0.32 8.69
CA LEU A 65 7.40 0.50 8.30
C LEU A 65 8.33 -0.24 7.33
N ILE A 66 8.77 -1.45 7.71
CA ILE A 66 9.69 -2.25 6.88
C ILE A 66 9.02 -2.60 5.54
N CYS A 67 7.76 -3.05 5.56
CA CYS A 67 7.03 -3.38 4.34
C CYS A 67 6.83 -2.14 3.45
N GLY A 68 6.50 -1.00 4.05
CA GLY A 68 6.30 0.25 3.32
C GLY A 68 7.59 0.76 2.65
N ILE A 69 8.70 0.78 3.40
CA ILE A 69 10.02 1.17 2.86
C ILE A 69 10.44 0.19 1.77
N TYR A 70 10.27 -1.11 1.99
CA TYR A 70 10.63 -2.13 1.00
C TYR A 70 9.86 -1.94 -0.30
N LEU A 71 8.54 -1.78 -0.23
CA LEU A 71 7.69 -1.56 -1.41
C LEU A 71 8.08 -0.29 -2.17
N ILE A 72 8.51 0.77 -1.49
CA ILE A 72 8.98 1.98 -2.17
C ILE A 72 10.36 1.75 -2.79
N ALA A 73 11.32 1.24 -2.02
CA ALA A 73 12.71 1.09 -2.42
C ALA A 73 12.88 0.08 -3.58
N MET A 74 12.09 -1.01 -3.58
CA MET A 74 12.18 -2.03 -4.63
C MET A 74 11.81 -1.50 -6.02
N ASN A 75 11.04 -0.41 -6.11
CA ASN A 75 10.69 0.23 -7.37
C ASN A 75 11.84 1.05 -7.98
N PHE A 76 12.79 1.53 -7.16
CA PHE A 76 13.92 2.34 -7.60
C PHE A 76 15.22 1.55 -7.73
N ILE A 77 15.33 0.41 -7.04
CA ILE A 77 16.49 -0.48 -7.12
C ILE A 77 16.35 -1.35 -8.38
N GLY A 78 17.38 -1.38 -9.24
CA GLY A 78 17.47 -2.19 -10.46
C GLY A 78 17.47 -3.71 -10.24
N ASP A 79 17.15 -4.46 -11.29
CA ASP A 79 16.66 -5.85 -11.36
C ASP A 79 17.30 -6.90 -10.40
N PHE A 80 16.46 -7.48 -9.54
CA PHE A 80 16.68 -8.77 -8.87
C PHE A 80 15.36 -9.55 -9.03
N GLY A 81 15.07 -9.93 -10.27
CA GLY A 81 13.72 -10.13 -10.81
C GLY A 81 12.81 -11.14 -10.10
N ILE A 82 13.34 -12.13 -9.39
CA ILE A 82 12.52 -13.20 -8.79
C ILE A 82 12.28 -12.96 -7.29
N SER A 83 13.33 -12.58 -6.55
CA SER A 83 13.26 -12.35 -5.10
C SER A 83 12.39 -11.13 -4.75
N LYS A 84 12.42 -10.08 -5.59
CA LYS A 84 11.62 -8.87 -5.39
C LYS A 84 10.12 -9.11 -5.46
N SER A 85 9.66 -9.92 -6.41
CA SER A 85 8.23 -10.18 -6.60
C SER A 85 7.65 -10.97 -5.42
N ILE A 86 8.37 -11.97 -4.92
CA ILE A 86 7.91 -12.79 -3.79
C ILE A 86 7.87 -11.95 -2.51
N ILE A 87 8.94 -11.23 -2.19
CA ILE A 87 9.03 -10.42 -0.98
C ILE A 87 8.04 -9.24 -1.06
N GLY A 88 7.84 -8.65 -2.24
CA GLY A 88 6.83 -7.61 -2.46
C GLY A 88 5.42 -8.10 -2.17
N ILE A 89 5.04 -9.30 -2.63
CA ILE A 89 3.73 -9.90 -2.31
C ILE A 89 3.58 -10.09 -0.81
N VAL A 90 4.60 -10.63 -0.12
CA VAL A 90 4.57 -10.79 1.34
C VAL A 90 4.42 -9.44 2.03
N CYS A 91 5.15 -8.41 1.60
CA CYS A 91 5.05 -7.06 2.14
C CYS A 91 3.68 -6.41 1.91
N ILE A 92 2.90 -6.84 0.91
CA ILE A 92 1.52 -6.39 0.71
C ILE A 92 0.56 -7.18 1.58
N LEU A 93 0.70 -8.50 1.61
CA LEU A 93 -0.24 -9.36 2.31
C LEU A 93 -0.12 -9.24 3.83
N THR A 94 1.09 -9.17 4.38
CA THR A 94 1.29 -9.16 5.83
C THR A 94 0.64 -7.96 6.51
N PRO A 95 0.88 -6.70 6.09
CA PRO A 95 0.22 -5.54 6.71
C PRO A 95 -1.28 -5.55 6.47
N MET A 96 -1.73 -6.01 5.29
CA MET A 96 -3.15 -6.12 4.97
C MET A 96 -3.87 -7.15 5.85
N LEU A 97 -3.26 -8.30 6.10
CA LEU A 97 -3.78 -9.32 7.02
C LEU A 97 -3.80 -8.80 8.45
N ILE A 98 -2.74 -8.12 8.90
CA ILE A 98 -2.70 -7.54 10.25
C ILE A 98 -3.80 -6.48 10.42
N ALA A 99 -3.96 -5.59 9.44
CA ALA A 99 -5.02 -4.58 9.47
C ALA A 99 -6.43 -5.20 9.52
N ARG A 100 -6.63 -6.35 8.89
CA ARG A 100 -7.93 -7.03 8.81
C ARG A 100 -8.22 -7.94 10.01
N LEU A 101 -7.22 -8.66 10.53
CA LEU A 101 -7.38 -9.59 11.66
C LEU A 101 -7.21 -8.92 13.02
N SER A 102 -6.46 -7.83 13.09
CA SER A 102 -6.30 -7.02 14.30
C SER A 102 -6.81 -5.61 13.99
N PRO A 103 -8.12 -5.43 13.77
CA PRO A 103 -8.69 -4.09 13.78
C PRO A 103 -8.22 -3.40 15.06
N GLU A 104 -7.92 -2.11 14.94
CA GLU A 104 -7.60 -1.28 16.08
C GLU A 104 -8.62 -1.60 17.20
N GLU A 105 -8.16 -1.75 18.45
CA GLU A 105 -9.02 -1.94 19.64
C GLU A 105 -9.86 -0.68 19.94
N THR A 106 -10.38 -0.04 18.90
CA THR A 106 -11.21 1.15 18.89
C THR A 106 -12.69 0.76 18.74
N ASP A 107 -12.99 -0.44 18.22
CA ASP A 107 -14.38 -0.94 18.09
C ASP A 107 -15.04 -1.34 19.41
N GLU A 108 -14.30 -1.55 20.52
CA GLU A 108 -14.92 -1.86 21.81
C GLU A 108 -15.54 -0.63 22.51
N LYS A 109 -15.36 0.59 21.97
CA LYS A 109 -15.94 1.81 22.57
C LYS A 109 -17.21 2.32 21.90
N GLU A 110 -17.57 1.88 20.69
CA GLU A 110 -18.82 2.34 20.04
C GLU A 110 -20.02 1.39 20.27
N LEU A 111 -19.80 0.17 20.77
CA LEU A 111 -20.87 -0.83 20.99
C LEU A 111 -21.36 -0.93 22.45
N ALA A 112 -20.76 -0.18 23.37
CA ALA A 112 -21.17 -0.12 24.79
C ALA A 112 -22.09 1.07 25.12
N GLU A 113 -22.40 1.93 24.15
CA GLU A 113 -23.26 3.12 24.32
C GLU A 113 -24.57 3.09 23.50
N ASN A 114 -25.03 1.90 23.06
CA ASN A 114 -26.40 1.73 22.53
C ASN A 114 -27.26 0.85 23.44
#